data_AF-A0A0R2Q3J8-F1
#
_entry.id   AF-A0A0R2Q3J8-F1
#
_cell.length_a   1.000
_cell.length_b   1.000
_cell.length_c   1.000
_cell.angle_alpha   90.00
_cell.angle_beta   90.00
_cell.angle_gamma   90.00
#
_symmetry.space_group_name_H-M   'P 1'
#
loop_
_entity.id
_entity.type
_entity.pdbx_description
1 polymer ?
#
loop_
_entity_poly.entity_id
_entity_poly.type
_entity_poly.pdbx_seq_one_letter_code
_entity_poly.pdbx_strand_id
1 'polypeptide(L)'
;MLPLLKVAFGQGLRGIILILLPLAFISLITWATAGSSTGNTADPMRAAIWFFLIAHHIPLDLSLSNETISGRLTFFPIGALIIPFLVIKSALMRMSERLGASRASEKRAQLLALSFTYSLLGTLLSLASLGSTVKAPFYIVFPILFLVSLVSGYIASNLLPDQGMQFPWQRALKLAALLVLALVGFAGLVFSFSLIWHFDTVLDLTRVIEPGVFGGLAFLFIQILYLPNFFISTLSYIAGSGVVIGNETWLNPFVHRLDEIPAISLLG
;
A
#
# COMPACT_ATOMS: atom_id res chain seq x y z
N MET A 1 2.93 -16.10 28.20
CA MET A 1 3.48 -15.43 26.99
C MET A 1 3.70 -16.40 25.82
N LEU A 2 4.31 -17.57 26.02
CA LEU A 2 4.57 -18.54 24.94
C LEU A 2 3.32 -18.99 24.14
N PRO A 3 2.15 -19.27 24.76
CA PRO A 3 0.95 -19.65 24.00
C PRO A 3 0.43 -18.52 23.10
N LEU A 4 0.50 -17.28 23.57
CA LEU A 4 0.11 -16.08 22.83
C LEU A 4 0.98 -15.91 21.58
N LEU A 5 2.31 -15.99 21.73
CA LEU A 5 3.24 -15.86 20.61
C LEU A 5 3.06 -16.97 19.58
N LYS A 6 2.77 -18.20 20.01
CA LYS A 6 2.48 -19.32 19.10
C LYS A 6 1.24 -19.06 18.24
N VAL A 7 0.16 -18.55 18.85
CA VAL A 7 -1.07 -18.21 18.11
C VAL A 7 -0.83 -17.01 17.20
N ALA A 8 -0.17 -15.97 17.69
CA ALA A 8 0.18 -14.77 16.92
C ALA A 8 1.08 -15.10 15.72
N PHE A 9 2.04 -16.01 15.87
CA PHE A 9 2.88 -16.50 14.78
C PHE A 9 2.04 -17.20 13.71
N GLY A 10 1.17 -18.14 14.11
CA GLY A 10 0.29 -18.85 13.18
C GLY A 10 -0.67 -17.91 12.45
N GLN A 11 -1.19 -16.88 13.12
CA GLN A 11 -2.07 -15.89 12.48
C GLN A 11 -1.29 -14.92 11.59
N GLY A 12 -0.10 -14.49 11.98
CA GLY A 12 0.79 -13.66 11.17
C GLY A 12 1.19 -14.35 9.87
N LEU A 13 1.61 -15.62 9.95
CA LEU A 13 1.95 -16.43 8.79
C LEU A 13 0.76 -16.62 7.85
N ARG A 14 -0.41 -16.98 8.39
CA ARG A 14 -1.65 -17.07 7.60
C ARG A 14 -1.98 -15.75 6.91
N GLY A 15 -1.80 -14.63 7.61
CA GLY A 15 -2.04 -13.31 7.04
C GLY A 15 -1.14 -12.99 5.85
N ILE A 16 0.16 -13.27 5.97
CA ILE A 16 1.11 -13.11 4.86
C ILE A 16 0.71 -13.99 3.67
N ILE A 17 0.37 -15.26 3.92
CA ILE A 17 -0.05 -16.20 2.87
C ILE A 17 -1.32 -15.71 2.16
N LEU A 18 -2.30 -15.16 2.88
CA LEU A 18 -3.53 -14.62 2.28
C LEU A 18 -3.28 -13.46 1.31
N ILE A 19 -2.19 -12.70 1.49
CA ILE A 19 -1.81 -11.62 0.57
C ILE A 19 -0.93 -12.17 -0.56
N LEU A 20 0.09 -12.97 -0.22
CA LEU A 20 1.06 -13.46 -1.19
C LEU A 20 0.46 -14.44 -2.20
N LEU A 21 -0.46 -15.31 -1.79
CA LEU A 21 -0.97 -16.36 -2.67
C LEU A 21 -1.71 -15.76 -3.90
N PRO A 22 -2.65 -14.80 -3.75
CA PRO A 22 -3.23 -14.11 -4.90
C PRO A 22 -2.19 -13.33 -5.72
N LEU A 23 -1.26 -12.63 -5.07
CA LEU A 23 -0.23 -11.84 -5.78
C LEU A 23 0.71 -12.73 -6.60
N ALA A 24 1.14 -13.87 -6.04
CA ALA A 24 1.97 -14.85 -6.72
C ALA A 24 1.22 -15.45 -7.91
N PHE A 25 -0.08 -15.76 -7.75
CA PHE A 25 -0.90 -16.27 -8.84
C PHE A 25 -1.05 -15.26 -9.98
N ILE A 26 -1.41 -14.02 -9.68
CA ILE A 26 -1.54 -12.94 -10.68
C ILE A 26 -0.20 -12.67 -11.37
N SER A 27 0.88 -12.59 -10.59
CA SER A 27 2.21 -12.37 -11.15
C SER A 27 2.66 -13.51 -12.06
N LEU A 28 2.40 -14.75 -11.68
CA LEU A 28 2.73 -15.92 -12.48
C LEU A 28 1.94 -15.96 -13.79
N ILE A 29 0.64 -15.67 -13.76
CA ILE A 29 -0.18 -15.59 -14.98
C ILE A 29 0.35 -14.49 -15.90
N THR A 30 0.57 -13.29 -15.37
CA THR A 30 1.05 -12.14 -16.14
C THR A 30 2.41 -12.43 -16.77
N TRP A 31 3.31 -13.07 -16.01
CA TRP A 31 4.62 -13.49 -16.49
C TRP A 31 4.52 -14.58 -17.58
N ALA A 32 3.62 -15.53 -17.41
CA ALA A 32 3.40 -16.61 -18.38
C ALA A 32 2.80 -16.08 -19.69
N THR A 33 1.93 -15.08 -19.64
CA THR A 33 1.29 -14.48 -20.82
C THR A 33 2.16 -13.44 -21.51
N ALA A 34 3.05 -12.76 -20.79
CA ALA A 34 3.93 -11.72 -21.34
C ALA A 34 5.13 -12.26 -22.14
N GLY A 35 5.36 -13.57 -22.16
CA GLY A 35 6.47 -14.19 -22.90
C GLY A 35 7.84 -13.90 -22.27
N SER A 36 8.15 -14.58 -21.17
CA SER A 36 9.42 -14.41 -20.46
C SER A 36 10.64 -14.73 -21.33
N SER A 37 11.61 -13.80 -21.36
CA SER A 37 12.89 -13.99 -22.04
C SER A 37 13.84 -14.93 -21.29
N THR A 38 13.64 -15.13 -19.98
CA THR A 38 14.54 -15.91 -19.11
C THR A 38 14.00 -17.30 -18.75
N GLY A 39 12.68 -17.51 -18.84
CA GLY A 39 12.03 -18.76 -18.43
C GLY A 39 12.09 -19.07 -16.92
N ASN A 40 12.55 -18.13 -16.08
CA ASN A 40 12.71 -18.33 -14.64
C ASN A 40 11.45 -17.96 -13.83
N THR A 41 10.83 -18.93 -13.17
CA THR A 41 9.64 -18.74 -12.31
C THR A 41 9.95 -18.02 -10.99
N ALA A 42 11.22 -17.82 -10.63
CA ALA A 42 11.59 -16.99 -9.49
C ALA A 42 11.25 -15.51 -9.72
N ASP A 43 11.21 -15.06 -10.98
CA ASP A 43 10.93 -13.67 -11.34
C ASP A 43 9.52 -13.22 -10.89
N PRO A 44 8.44 -13.94 -11.24
CA PRO A 44 7.09 -13.60 -10.76
C PRO A 44 6.93 -13.79 -9.25
N MET A 45 7.62 -14.76 -8.65
CA MET A 45 7.57 -14.93 -7.19
C MET A 45 8.19 -13.73 -6.45
N ARG A 46 9.32 -13.19 -6.94
CA ARG A 46 9.92 -11.96 -6.39
C ARG A 46 9.01 -10.75 -6.58
N ALA A 47 8.36 -10.63 -7.75
CA ALA A 47 7.39 -9.56 -7.99
C ALA A 47 6.21 -9.60 -7.00
N ALA A 48 5.70 -10.78 -6.66
CA ALA A 48 4.68 -10.93 -5.63
C ALA A 48 5.14 -10.42 -4.25
N ILE A 49 6.40 -10.66 -3.89
CA ILE A 49 7.00 -10.10 -2.66
C ILE A 49 7.11 -8.58 -2.76
N TRP A 50 7.52 -8.01 -3.90
CA TRP A 50 7.55 -6.56 -4.08
C TRP A 50 6.17 -5.94 -3.95
N PHE A 51 5.13 -6.52 -4.56
CA PHE A 51 3.75 -6.06 -4.39
C PHE A 51 3.27 -6.15 -2.94
N PHE A 52 3.66 -7.19 -2.21
CA PHE A 52 3.42 -7.26 -0.77
C PHE A 52 4.08 -6.09 -0.04
N LEU A 53 5.33 -5.76 -0.32
CA LEU A 53 6.05 -4.64 0.31
C LEU A 53 5.42 -3.28 -0.07
N ILE A 54 5.05 -3.10 -1.34
CA ILE A 54 4.36 -1.90 -1.86
C ILE A 54 3.02 -1.70 -1.16
N ALA A 55 2.23 -2.76 -0.97
CA ALA A 55 0.95 -2.68 -0.26
C ALA A 55 1.10 -2.23 1.21
N HIS A 56 2.31 -2.37 1.78
CA HIS A 56 2.66 -1.88 3.11
C HIS A 56 3.40 -0.53 3.09
N HIS A 57 3.54 0.10 1.92
CA HIS A 57 4.27 1.36 1.73
C HIS A 57 5.75 1.28 2.12
N ILE A 58 6.40 0.14 1.88
CA ILE A 58 7.83 -0.02 2.12
C ILE A 58 8.59 0.49 0.88
N PRO A 59 9.48 1.48 1.03
CA PRO A 59 10.23 2.03 -0.10
C PRO A 59 11.12 0.96 -0.72
N LEU A 60 11.18 0.96 -2.05
CA LEU A 60 12.03 0.05 -2.81
C LEU A 60 13.10 0.85 -3.54
N ASP A 61 14.35 0.43 -3.38
CA ASP A 61 15.48 0.97 -4.10
C ASP A 61 15.61 0.22 -5.44
N LEU A 62 15.70 0.99 -6.52
CA LEU A 62 15.78 0.52 -7.91
C LEU A 62 17.19 0.80 -8.44
N SER A 63 17.83 -0.24 -8.98
CA SER A 63 19.09 -0.15 -9.72
C SER A 63 18.84 -0.52 -11.17
N LEU A 64 18.72 0.51 -12.02
CA LEU A 64 18.57 0.37 -13.46
C LEU A 64 19.97 0.41 -14.10
N SER A 65 20.20 -0.43 -15.12
CA SER A 65 21.44 -0.50 -15.92
C SER A 65 22.76 -0.59 -15.11
N ASN A 66 23.07 -1.77 -14.55
CA ASN A 66 24.35 -2.06 -13.89
C ASN A 66 24.79 -0.98 -12.86
N GLU A 67 23.86 -0.52 -12.02
CA GLU A 67 24.09 0.48 -10.95
C GLU A 67 24.48 1.89 -11.40
N THR A 68 24.36 2.22 -12.69
CA THR A 68 24.64 3.58 -13.17
C THR A 68 23.53 4.59 -12.86
N ILE A 69 22.29 4.11 -12.71
CA ILE A 69 21.12 4.92 -12.39
C ILE A 69 20.40 4.28 -11.21
N SER A 70 20.43 4.97 -10.06
CA SER A 70 19.76 4.56 -8.83
C SER A 70 18.53 5.45 -8.57
N GLY A 71 17.37 4.84 -8.32
CA GLY A 71 16.14 5.54 -7.96
C GLY A 71 15.45 4.91 -6.76
N ARG A 72 14.52 5.62 -6.14
CA ARG A 72 13.68 5.08 -5.04
C ARG A 72 12.22 5.14 -5.41
N LEU A 73 11.55 3.99 -5.42
CA LEU A 73 10.11 3.91 -5.57
C LEU A 73 9.46 4.17 -4.21
N THR A 74 8.71 5.27 -4.12
CA THR A 74 8.06 5.73 -2.88
C THR A 74 6.60 6.16 -3.08
N PHE A 75 6.20 6.43 -4.33
CA PHE A 75 4.83 6.78 -4.68
C PHE A 75 4.00 5.50 -4.80
N PHE A 76 3.35 5.11 -3.70
CA PHE A 76 2.59 3.87 -3.59
C PHE A 76 1.09 4.11 -3.47
N PRO A 77 0.24 3.17 -3.91
CA PRO A 77 -1.21 3.33 -3.85
C PRO A 77 -1.69 3.24 -2.41
N ILE A 78 -2.19 4.36 -1.88
CA ILE A 78 -2.75 4.46 -0.51
C ILE A 78 -3.91 3.48 -0.32
N GLY A 79 -4.70 3.23 -1.38
CA GLY A 79 -5.78 2.25 -1.34
C GLY A 79 -5.30 0.82 -1.08
N ALA A 80 -4.04 0.49 -1.37
CA ALA A 80 -3.51 -0.85 -1.11
C ALA A 80 -3.40 -1.18 0.38
N LEU A 81 -3.35 -0.17 1.28
CA LEU A 81 -3.36 -0.38 2.74
C LEU A 81 -4.63 -1.05 3.26
N ILE A 82 -5.72 -1.05 2.48
CA ILE A 82 -6.94 -1.81 2.81
C ILE A 82 -6.62 -3.32 2.91
N ILE A 83 -5.73 -3.83 2.07
CA ILE A 83 -5.36 -5.25 2.03
C ILE A 83 -4.74 -5.71 3.36
N PRO A 84 -3.63 -5.13 3.84
CA PRO A 84 -3.09 -5.51 5.14
C PRO A 84 -4.04 -5.18 6.29
N PHE A 85 -4.83 -4.11 6.20
CA PHE A 85 -5.86 -3.82 7.21
C PHE A 85 -6.86 -4.97 7.39
N LEU A 86 -7.46 -5.46 6.30
CA LEU A 86 -8.43 -6.57 6.35
C LEU A 86 -7.80 -7.85 6.88
N VAL A 87 -6.57 -8.14 6.47
CA VAL A 87 -5.83 -9.32 6.92
C VAL A 87 -5.53 -9.26 8.41
N ILE A 88 -4.99 -8.14 8.89
CA ILE A 88 -4.68 -7.94 10.31
C ILE A 88 -5.96 -7.95 11.15
N LYS A 89 -7.03 -7.28 10.70
CA LYS A 89 -8.34 -7.33 11.34
C LYS A 89 -8.82 -8.77 11.50
N SER A 90 -8.79 -9.56 10.42
CA SER A 90 -9.22 -10.96 10.45
C SER A 90 -8.36 -11.83 11.39
N ALA A 91 -7.04 -11.60 11.40
CA ALA A 91 -6.10 -12.30 12.25
C ALA A 91 -6.33 -11.99 13.74
N LEU A 92 -6.60 -10.72 14.06
CA LEU A 92 -6.90 -10.28 15.42
C LEU A 92 -8.23 -10.83 15.92
N MET A 93 -9.29 -10.81 15.09
CA MET A 93 -10.59 -11.38 15.45
C MET A 93 -10.48 -12.88 15.79
N ARG A 94 -9.83 -13.66 14.91
CA ARG A 94 -9.57 -15.10 15.15
C ARG A 94 -8.71 -15.34 16.39
N MET A 95 -7.79 -14.44 16.70
CA MET A 95 -6.94 -14.56 17.88
C MET A 95 -7.72 -14.25 19.16
N SER A 96 -8.59 -13.25 19.13
CA SER A 96 -9.48 -12.89 20.24
C SER A 96 -10.46 -14.01 20.56
N GLU A 97 -11.03 -14.67 19.53
CA GLU A 97 -11.91 -15.83 19.69
C GLU A 97 -11.20 -17.02 20.35
N ARG A 98 -9.95 -17.30 19.96
CA ARG A 98 -9.19 -18.45 20.47
C ARG A 98 -8.62 -18.25 21.87
N LEU A 99 -8.19 -17.03 22.19
CA LEU A 99 -7.52 -16.72 23.44
C LEU A 99 -8.46 -16.12 24.49
N GLY A 100 -9.69 -15.74 24.11
CA GLY A 100 -10.70 -15.20 25.01
C GLY A 100 -10.24 -13.92 25.71
N ALA A 101 -9.97 -12.84 24.96
CA ALA A 101 -9.57 -11.57 25.54
C ALA A 101 -10.77 -10.82 26.14
N SER A 102 -10.78 -10.67 27.47
CA SER A 102 -11.80 -9.92 28.20
C SER A 102 -11.30 -8.52 28.59
N ARG A 103 -10.01 -8.39 28.91
CA ARG A 103 -9.41 -7.13 29.40
C ARG A 103 -8.75 -6.33 28.28
N ALA A 104 -8.74 -5.01 28.42
CA ALA A 104 -8.04 -4.13 27.48
C ALA A 104 -6.53 -4.40 27.41
N SER A 105 -5.91 -4.80 28.53
CA SER A 105 -4.50 -5.21 28.56
C SER A 105 -4.22 -6.46 27.73
N GLU A 106 -5.13 -7.43 27.76
CA GLU A 106 -5.02 -8.67 26.98
C GLU A 106 -5.16 -8.38 25.48
N LYS A 107 -6.12 -7.55 25.09
CA LYS A 107 -6.28 -7.07 23.70
C LYS A 107 -5.04 -6.33 23.20
N ARG A 108 -4.41 -5.49 24.04
CA ARG A 108 -3.15 -4.80 23.71
C ARG A 108 -1.98 -5.78 23.56
N ALA A 109 -1.86 -6.75 24.46
CA ALA A 109 -0.82 -7.78 24.36
C ALA A 109 -0.99 -8.63 23.09
N GLN A 110 -2.24 -8.95 22.74
CA GLN A 110 -2.59 -9.62 21.48
C GLN A 110 -2.18 -8.82 20.25
N LEU A 111 -2.56 -7.54 20.21
CA LEU A 111 -2.17 -6.64 19.13
C LEU A 111 -0.64 -6.57 18.97
N LEU A 112 0.09 -6.31 20.06
CA LEU A 112 1.55 -6.20 20.03
C LEU A 112 2.22 -7.51 19.59
N ALA A 113 1.73 -8.65 20.09
CA ALA A 113 2.24 -9.96 19.69
C ALA A 113 2.03 -10.22 18.20
N LEU A 114 0.84 -9.90 17.67
CA LEU A 114 0.53 -10.06 16.24
C LEU A 114 1.38 -9.12 15.37
N SER A 115 1.49 -7.85 15.73
CA SER A 115 2.30 -6.88 14.99
C SER A 115 3.77 -7.28 14.97
N PHE A 116 4.30 -7.75 16.10
CA PHE A 116 5.67 -8.22 16.19
C PHE A 116 5.91 -9.45 15.30
N THR A 117 5.07 -10.49 15.39
CA THR A 117 5.24 -11.71 14.59
C THR A 117 5.03 -11.45 13.10
N TYR A 118 4.04 -10.65 12.73
CA TYR A 118 3.76 -10.27 11.35
C TYR A 118 4.95 -9.53 10.72
N SER A 119 5.52 -8.57 11.45
CA SER A 119 6.65 -7.76 10.97
C SER A 119 7.93 -8.57 10.89
N LEU A 120 8.17 -9.46 11.85
CA LEU A 120 9.31 -10.37 11.82
C LEU A 120 9.23 -11.29 10.58
N LEU A 121 8.08 -11.92 10.36
CA LEU A 121 7.87 -12.80 9.21
C LEU A 121 7.96 -12.05 7.87
N GLY A 122 7.38 -10.85 7.77
CA GLY A 122 7.47 -10.04 6.56
C GLY A 122 8.88 -9.51 6.30
N THR A 123 9.67 -9.26 7.36
CA THR A 123 11.09 -8.92 7.22
C THR A 123 11.89 -10.10 6.67
N LEU A 124 11.69 -11.30 7.21
CA LEU A 124 12.31 -12.52 6.68
C LEU A 124 11.93 -12.77 5.22
N LEU A 125 10.66 -12.54 4.87
CA LEU A 125 10.19 -12.61 3.49
C LEU A 125 10.89 -11.59 2.59
N SER A 126 11.10 -10.36 3.05
CA SER A 126 11.77 -9.31 2.28
C SER A 126 13.21 -9.67 1.91
N LEU A 127 13.91 -10.45 2.76
CA LEU A 127 15.27 -10.92 2.48
C LEU A 127 15.30 -11.88 1.28
N ALA A 128 14.21 -12.60 1.01
CA ALA A 128 14.10 -13.44 -0.20
C ALA A 128 13.93 -12.60 -1.49
N SER A 129 13.66 -11.30 -1.38
CA SER A 129 13.47 -10.39 -2.53
C SER A 129 14.74 -9.67 -3.00
N LEU A 130 15.91 -10.00 -2.41
CA LEU A 130 17.22 -9.41 -2.73
C LEU A 130 17.68 -9.80 -4.15
N GLY A 131 17.06 -9.22 -5.17
CA GLY A 131 17.55 -9.22 -6.54
C GLY A 131 18.63 -8.16 -6.77
N SER A 132 19.28 -8.20 -7.94
CA SER A 132 20.27 -7.18 -8.33
C SER A 132 19.63 -5.84 -8.73
N THR A 133 18.34 -5.82 -9.06
CA THR A 133 17.63 -4.66 -9.65
C THR A 133 16.65 -3.95 -8.72
N VAL A 134 16.06 -4.66 -7.75
CA VAL A 134 15.08 -4.12 -6.81
C VAL A 134 15.39 -4.64 -5.42
N LYS A 135 15.59 -3.75 -4.46
CA LYS A 135 15.94 -4.09 -3.06
C LYS A 135 15.09 -3.27 -2.10
N ALA A 136 14.69 -3.89 -0.99
CA ALA A 136 14.09 -3.17 0.13
C ALA A 136 15.15 -2.89 1.20
N PRO A 137 15.25 -1.67 1.75
CA PRO A 137 16.19 -1.39 2.83
C PRO A 137 15.79 -2.14 4.10
N PHE A 138 16.53 -3.20 4.44
CA PHE A 138 16.16 -4.13 5.52
C PHE A 138 15.85 -3.44 6.86
N TYR A 139 16.52 -2.33 7.16
CA TYR A 139 16.36 -1.58 8.40
C TYR A 139 15.01 -0.86 8.51
N ILE A 140 14.34 -0.57 7.39
CA ILE A 140 13.04 0.13 7.37
C ILE A 140 11.85 -0.83 7.25
N VAL A 141 12.08 -2.04 6.73
CA VAL A 141 11.04 -3.06 6.52
C VAL A 141 10.32 -3.38 7.83
N PHE A 142 11.09 -3.73 8.87
CA PHE A 142 10.50 -4.12 10.16
C PHE A 142 9.70 -2.97 10.80
N PRO A 143 10.24 -1.74 10.98
CA PRO A 143 9.48 -0.63 11.54
C PRO A 143 8.19 -0.31 10.78
N ILE A 144 8.21 -0.31 9.46
CA ILE A 144 7.02 0.02 8.65
C ILE A 144 5.96 -1.09 8.78
N LEU A 145 6.33 -2.36 8.63
CA LEU A 145 5.40 -3.48 8.84
C LEU A 145 4.80 -3.46 10.25
N PHE A 146 5.63 -3.13 11.24
CA PHE A 146 5.19 -3.05 12.64
C PHE A 146 4.19 -1.93 12.82
N LEU A 147 4.48 -0.74 12.29
CA LEU A 147 3.58 0.40 12.34
C LEU A 147 2.26 0.12 11.61
N VAL A 148 2.32 -0.38 10.38
CA VAL A 148 1.12 -0.67 9.56
C VAL A 148 0.24 -1.70 10.25
N SER A 149 0.83 -2.80 10.73
CA SER A 149 0.08 -3.84 11.45
C SER A 149 -0.47 -3.34 12.78
N LEU A 150 0.31 -2.54 13.53
CA LEU A 150 -0.10 -1.98 14.81
C LEU A 150 -1.27 -1.01 14.66
N VAL A 151 -1.18 -0.08 13.71
CA VAL A 151 -2.24 0.90 13.43
C VAL A 151 -3.49 0.19 12.91
N SER A 152 -3.34 -0.74 11.96
CA SER A 152 -4.46 -1.53 11.43
C SER A 152 -5.16 -2.33 12.50
N GLY A 153 -4.38 -3.02 13.35
CA GLY A 153 -4.92 -3.81 14.45
C GLY A 153 -5.53 -2.94 15.55
N TYR A 154 -4.97 -1.77 15.83
CA TYR A 154 -5.54 -0.81 16.78
C TYR A 154 -6.93 -0.34 16.31
N ILE A 155 -7.05 0.08 15.05
CA ILE A 155 -8.32 0.47 14.43
C ILE A 155 -9.32 -0.70 14.48
N ALA A 156 -8.88 -1.92 14.20
CA ALA A 156 -9.74 -3.11 14.20
C ALA A 156 -10.14 -3.61 15.60
N SER A 157 -9.34 -3.33 16.63
CA SER A 157 -9.48 -3.91 17.98
C SER A 157 -10.61 -3.30 18.83
N ASN A 158 -11.26 -2.24 18.36
CA ASN A 158 -12.20 -1.41 19.13
C ASN A 158 -11.64 -1.03 20.52
N LEU A 159 -10.32 -0.84 20.63
CA LEU A 159 -9.66 -0.35 21.85
C LEU A 159 -9.92 1.15 22.11
N LEU A 160 -10.55 1.83 21.17
CA LEU A 160 -11.04 3.19 21.36
C LEU A 160 -12.11 3.16 22.46
N PRO A 161 -11.98 3.97 23.53
CA PRO A 161 -13.00 4.04 24.56
C PRO A 161 -14.36 4.40 23.95
N ASP A 162 -15.38 3.60 24.25
CA ASP A 162 -16.78 3.95 23.97
C ASP A 162 -17.10 5.23 24.77
N GLN A 163 -17.01 6.38 24.09
CA GLN A 163 -17.51 7.69 24.50
C GLN A 163 -17.32 8.06 25.99
N GLY A 164 -16.11 7.91 26.53
CA GLY A 164 -15.71 8.64 27.74
C GLY A 164 -15.57 10.15 27.46
N MET A 165 -15.50 10.97 28.53
CA MET A 165 -15.37 12.44 28.46
C MET A 165 -14.43 12.90 27.34
N GLN A 166 -15.00 13.49 26.29
CA GLN A 166 -14.21 14.00 25.16
C GLN A 166 -13.60 15.34 25.54
N PHE A 167 -12.29 15.35 25.78
CA PHE A 167 -11.53 16.58 25.97
C PHE A 167 -11.64 17.49 24.74
N PRO A 168 -11.52 18.83 24.89
CA PRO A 168 -11.65 19.76 23.77
C PRO A 168 -10.74 19.44 22.58
N TRP A 169 -9.51 19.00 22.82
CA TRP A 169 -8.55 18.63 21.77
C TRP A 169 -8.99 17.40 20.97
N GLN A 170 -9.69 16.43 21.58
CA GLN A 170 -10.21 15.26 20.87
C GLN A 170 -11.33 15.65 19.91
N ARG A 171 -12.19 16.60 20.31
CA ARG A 171 -13.25 17.14 19.44
C ARG A 171 -12.66 17.94 18.29
N ALA A 172 -11.68 18.79 18.58
CA ALA A 172 -10.96 19.55 17.56
C ALA A 172 -10.28 18.63 16.54
N LEU A 173 -9.62 17.55 16.99
CA LEU A 173 -8.98 16.58 16.12
C LEU A 173 -9.99 15.83 15.23
N LYS A 174 -11.14 15.42 15.78
CA LYS A 174 -12.22 14.80 15.01
C LYS A 174 -12.78 15.76 13.95
N LEU A 175 -13.01 17.01 14.31
CA LEU A 175 -13.49 18.03 13.38
C LEU A 175 -12.46 18.31 12.29
N ALA A 176 -11.18 18.45 12.64
CA ALA A 176 -10.09 18.62 11.68
C ALA A 176 -10.00 17.44 10.71
N ALA A 177 -10.07 16.19 11.22
CA ALA A 177 -10.09 15.01 10.37
C ALA A 177 -11.29 14.99 9.42
N LEU A 178 -12.48 15.37 9.89
CA LEU A 178 -13.68 15.46 9.07
C LEU A 178 -13.58 16.54 8.00
N LEU A 179 -12.99 17.70 8.32
CA LEU A 179 -12.74 18.76 7.34
C LEU A 179 -11.72 18.33 6.28
N VAL A 180 -10.64 17.66 6.68
CA VAL A 180 -9.66 17.10 5.72
C VAL A 180 -10.34 16.08 4.81
N LEU A 181 -11.17 15.19 5.35
CA LEU A 181 -11.94 14.23 4.56
C LEU A 181 -12.91 14.92 3.59
N ALA A 182 -13.59 15.99 4.02
CA ALA A 182 -14.47 16.77 3.16
C ALA A 182 -13.70 17.45 2.01
N LEU A 183 -12.52 18.01 2.30
CA LEU A 183 -11.64 18.61 1.28
C LEU A 183 -11.12 17.58 0.28
N VAL A 184 -10.68 16.41 0.76
CA VAL A 184 -10.26 15.29 -0.11
C VAL A 184 -11.44 14.79 -0.94
N GLY A 185 -12.65 14.72 -0.37
CA GLY A 185 -13.87 14.37 -1.09
C GLY A 185 -14.22 15.38 -2.19
N PHE A 186 -14.11 16.67 -1.90
CA PHE A 186 -14.27 17.74 -2.90
C PHE A 186 -13.23 17.62 -4.02
N ALA A 187 -11.96 17.42 -3.68
CA ALA A 187 -10.91 17.19 -4.67
C ALA A 187 -11.17 15.94 -5.51
N GLY A 188 -11.77 14.89 -4.92
CA GLY A 188 -12.23 13.71 -5.67
C GLY A 188 -13.28 14.04 -6.72
N LEU A 189 -14.24 14.93 -6.42
CA LEU A 189 -15.23 15.38 -7.41
C LEU A 189 -14.58 16.16 -8.56
N VAL A 190 -13.66 17.08 -8.23
CA VAL A 190 -12.91 17.84 -9.24
C VAL A 190 -12.11 16.92 -10.15
N PHE A 191 -11.41 15.95 -9.54
CA PHE A 191 -10.66 14.93 -10.26
C PHE A 191 -11.56 14.09 -11.17
N SER A 192 -12.72 13.63 -10.68
CA SER A 192 -13.67 12.86 -11.50
C SER A 192 -14.21 13.67 -12.67
N PHE A 193 -14.52 14.96 -12.48
CA PHE A 193 -14.92 15.83 -13.58
C PHE A 193 -13.80 15.99 -14.62
N SER A 194 -12.55 16.17 -14.17
CA SER A 194 -11.39 16.22 -15.06
C SER A 194 -11.21 14.94 -15.86
N LEU A 195 -11.40 13.77 -15.23
CA LEU A 195 -11.28 12.47 -15.87
C LEU A 195 -12.36 12.26 -16.94
N ILE A 196 -13.60 12.68 -16.68
CA ILE A 196 -14.70 12.65 -17.66
C ILE A 196 -14.37 13.57 -18.84
N TRP A 197 -13.86 14.77 -18.56
CA TRP A 197 -13.55 15.75 -19.59
C TRP A 197 -12.40 15.30 -20.52
N HIS A 198 -11.41 14.58 -19.98
CA HIS A 198 -10.24 14.13 -20.73
C HIS A 198 -10.27 12.63 -21.05
N PHE A 199 -11.46 12.02 -21.07
CA PHE A 199 -11.62 10.58 -21.22
C PHE A 199 -10.98 10.02 -22.50
N ASP A 200 -11.04 10.78 -23.60
CA ASP A 200 -10.42 10.38 -24.88
C ASP A 200 -8.89 10.25 -24.76
N THR A 201 -8.24 11.18 -24.06
CA THR A 201 -6.79 11.12 -23.82
C THR A 201 -6.40 9.88 -23.00
N VAL A 202 -7.19 9.55 -21.97
CA VAL A 202 -6.99 8.35 -21.15
C VAL A 202 -7.12 7.09 -22.00
N LEU A 203 -8.11 7.06 -22.91
CA LEU A 203 -8.35 5.93 -23.79
C LEU A 203 -7.19 5.72 -24.76
N ASP A 204 -6.70 6.80 -25.36
CA ASP A 204 -5.58 6.75 -26.31
C ASP A 204 -4.28 6.30 -25.64
N LEU A 205 -3.99 6.81 -24.44
CA LEU A 205 -2.81 6.39 -23.67
C LEU A 205 -2.92 4.93 -23.21
N THR A 206 -4.12 4.48 -22.84
CA THR A 206 -4.35 3.05 -22.50
C THR A 206 -4.20 2.15 -23.73
N ARG A 207 -4.60 2.60 -24.92
CA ARG A 207 -4.42 1.86 -26.18
C ARG A 207 -2.95 1.69 -26.54
N VAL A 208 -2.11 2.71 -26.31
CA VAL A 208 -0.66 2.63 -26.57
C VAL A 208 0.02 1.54 -25.73
N ILE A 209 -0.49 1.26 -24.53
CA ILE A 209 0.03 0.21 -23.65
C ILE A 209 -0.34 -1.19 -24.17
N GLU A 210 -1.33 -1.29 -25.07
CA GLU A 210 -1.94 -2.53 -25.56
C GLU A 210 -2.09 -3.61 -24.47
N PRO A 211 -2.67 -3.28 -23.30
CA PRO A 211 -2.74 -4.24 -22.23
C PRO A 211 -3.75 -5.31 -22.66
N GLY A 212 -3.29 -6.53 -22.94
CA GLY A 212 -4.19 -7.67 -23.14
C GLY A 212 -5.18 -7.80 -21.98
N VAL A 213 -6.27 -8.54 -22.14
CA VAL A 213 -7.42 -8.55 -21.19
C VAL A 213 -6.99 -8.64 -19.71
N PHE A 214 -6.06 -9.54 -19.38
CA PHE A 214 -5.54 -9.69 -18.00
C PHE A 214 -4.70 -8.50 -17.53
N GLY A 215 -3.86 -7.94 -18.42
CA GLY A 215 -3.11 -6.72 -18.14
C GLY A 215 -4.03 -5.52 -17.92
N GLY A 216 -5.09 -5.40 -18.73
CA GLY A 216 -6.06 -4.30 -18.62
C GLY A 216 -6.84 -4.35 -17.31
N LEU A 217 -7.26 -5.54 -16.88
CA LEU A 217 -7.92 -5.73 -15.58
C LEU A 217 -6.98 -5.44 -14.40
N ALA A 218 -5.73 -5.91 -14.46
CA ALA A 218 -4.73 -5.63 -13.43
C ALA A 218 -4.43 -4.13 -13.35
N PHE A 219 -4.33 -3.47 -14.51
CA PHE A 219 -4.10 -2.04 -14.62
C PHE A 219 -5.26 -1.24 -14.03
N LEU A 220 -6.50 -1.58 -14.37
CA LEU A 220 -7.70 -0.98 -13.78
C LEU A 220 -7.72 -1.14 -12.25
N PHE A 221 -7.39 -2.33 -11.74
CA PHE A 221 -7.34 -2.58 -10.30
C PHE A 221 -6.30 -1.70 -9.60
N ILE A 222 -5.10 -1.57 -10.17
CA ILE A 222 -4.05 -0.69 -9.64
C ILE A 222 -4.51 0.77 -9.64
N GLN A 223 -5.14 1.25 -10.73
CA GLN A 223 -5.67 2.62 -10.81
C GLN A 223 -6.69 2.91 -9.70
N ILE A 224 -7.60 1.96 -9.43
CA ILE A 224 -8.57 2.09 -8.34
C ILE A 224 -7.85 2.27 -6.99
N LEU A 225 -6.77 1.52 -6.74
CA LEU A 225 -6.00 1.64 -5.51
C LEU A 225 -5.25 2.99 -5.41
N TYR A 226 -4.94 3.63 -6.53
CA TYR A 226 -4.31 4.96 -6.58
C TYR A 226 -5.31 6.13 -6.50
N LEU A 227 -6.63 5.90 -6.60
CA LEU A 227 -7.63 6.98 -6.47
C LEU A 227 -7.42 7.90 -5.26
N PRO A 228 -7.13 7.39 -4.04
CA PRO A 228 -6.87 8.27 -2.90
C PRO A 228 -5.64 9.17 -3.11
N ASN A 229 -4.59 8.66 -3.77
CA ASN A 229 -3.41 9.46 -4.12
C ASN A 229 -3.80 10.60 -5.06
N PHE A 230 -4.63 10.34 -6.07
CA PHE A 230 -5.07 11.35 -7.02
C PHE A 230 -5.95 12.41 -6.38
N PHE A 231 -6.82 12.03 -5.44
CA PHE A 231 -7.64 13.01 -4.73
C PHE A 231 -6.78 13.94 -3.87
N ILE A 232 -5.79 13.40 -3.16
CA ILE A 232 -4.82 14.19 -2.38
C ILE A 232 -3.96 15.06 -3.30
N SER A 233 -3.51 14.52 -4.43
CA SER A 233 -2.72 15.25 -5.43
C SER A 233 -3.53 16.40 -6.03
N THR A 234 -4.79 16.16 -6.38
CA THR A 234 -5.72 17.18 -6.87
C THR A 234 -5.94 18.26 -5.82
N LEU A 235 -6.14 17.87 -4.55
CA LEU A 235 -6.26 18.81 -3.45
C LEU A 235 -5.02 19.68 -3.31
N SER A 236 -3.83 19.09 -3.39
CA SER A 236 -2.55 19.80 -3.31
C SER A 236 -2.34 20.75 -4.49
N TYR A 237 -2.75 20.33 -5.69
CA TYR A 237 -2.72 21.14 -6.91
C TYR A 237 -3.64 22.37 -6.77
N ILE A 238 -4.91 22.18 -6.41
CA ILE A 238 -5.85 23.31 -6.26
C ILE A 238 -5.48 24.23 -5.09
N ALA A 239 -4.85 23.69 -4.04
CA ALA A 239 -4.35 24.47 -2.91
C ALA A 239 -3.05 25.25 -3.24
N GLY A 240 -2.42 24.99 -4.38
CA GLY A 240 -1.19 25.67 -4.83
C GLY A 240 0.11 25.11 -4.23
N SER A 241 0.04 24.14 -3.31
CA SER A 241 1.22 23.47 -2.74
C SER A 241 1.94 22.61 -3.77
N GLY A 242 1.22 22.15 -4.79
CA GLY A 242 1.78 21.37 -5.89
C GLY A 242 1.99 19.89 -5.59
N VAL A 243 2.40 19.14 -6.61
CA VAL A 243 2.57 17.69 -6.58
C VAL A 243 3.91 17.32 -7.22
N VAL A 244 4.60 16.36 -6.61
CA VAL A 244 5.88 15.80 -7.07
C VAL A 244 5.68 14.30 -7.29
N ILE A 245 5.89 13.85 -8.52
CA ILE A 245 5.82 12.44 -8.94
C ILE A 245 7.09 12.16 -9.75
N GLY A 246 8.08 11.53 -9.15
CA GLY A 246 9.39 11.36 -9.76
C GLY A 246 10.40 12.44 -9.35
N ASN A 247 11.54 12.44 -10.03
CA ASN A 247 12.62 13.38 -9.76
C ASN A 247 12.39 14.67 -10.56
N GLU A 248 12.68 15.81 -9.93
CA GLU A 248 12.56 17.15 -10.54
C GLU A 248 11.18 17.53 -11.09
N THR A 249 10.13 16.75 -10.81
CA THR A 249 8.77 17.12 -11.21
C THR A 249 8.15 18.08 -10.20
N TRP A 250 7.48 19.11 -10.72
CA TRP A 250 6.75 20.04 -9.89
C TRP A 250 5.51 20.53 -10.64
N LEU A 251 4.35 20.11 -10.14
CA LEU A 251 3.06 20.41 -10.73
C LEU A 251 2.23 21.26 -9.79
N ASN A 252 2.08 22.54 -10.08
CA ASN A 252 1.10 23.41 -9.45
C ASN A 252 0.45 24.34 -10.51
N PRO A 253 -0.61 25.10 -10.18
CA PRO A 253 -1.31 25.94 -11.17
C PRO A 253 -0.45 27.01 -11.85
N PHE A 254 0.74 27.30 -11.32
CA PHE A 254 1.63 28.38 -11.78
C PHE A 254 2.92 27.87 -12.43
N VAL A 255 3.32 26.63 -12.14
CA VAL A 255 4.59 26.01 -12.53
C VAL A 255 4.31 24.58 -12.96
N HIS A 256 4.67 24.26 -14.19
CA HIS A 256 4.55 22.91 -14.75
C HIS A 256 5.94 22.44 -15.19
N ARG A 257 6.60 21.66 -14.33
CA ARG A 257 7.88 21.00 -14.65
C ARG A 257 7.67 19.49 -14.70
N LEU A 258 7.89 18.93 -15.87
CA LEU A 258 7.68 17.53 -16.21
C LEU A 258 8.99 16.98 -16.77
N ASP A 259 9.98 16.79 -15.91
CA ASP A 259 11.30 16.29 -16.32
C ASP A 259 11.28 14.75 -16.30
N GLU A 260 11.43 14.13 -15.13
CA GLU A 260 11.47 12.67 -15.00
C GLU A 260 10.18 12.13 -14.35
N ILE A 261 9.12 11.98 -15.15
CA ILE A 261 7.94 11.22 -14.70
C ILE A 261 8.28 9.73 -14.84
N PRO A 262 8.20 8.93 -13.77
CA PRO A 262 8.27 7.48 -13.87
C PRO A 262 7.18 7.02 -14.84
N ALA A 263 7.48 6.07 -15.72
CA ALA A 263 6.49 5.44 -16.61
C ALA A 263 5.49 4.58 -15.81
N ILE A 264 4.70 5.22 -14.97
CA ILE A 264 3.55 4.65 -14.29
C ILE A 264 2.39 5.39 -14.95
N SER A 265 1.69 4.71 -15.86
CA SER A 265 0.49 5.23 -16.49
C SER A 265 -0.58 5.38 -15.43
N LEU A 266 -0.59 6.54 -14.79
CA LEU A 266 -1.38 6.83 -13.60
C LEU A 266 -2.72 7.44 -14.01
N LEU A 267 -3.41 6.76 -14.95
CA LEU A 267 -4.68 7.08 -15.64
C LEU A 267 -4.56 7.60 -17.09
N GLY A 268 -3.49 7.20 -17.78
CA GLY A 268 -3.15 7.73 -19.10
C GLY A 268 -1.83 8.46 -18.99
#